data_AF-A0A8H4NUH7-F1
#
_entry.id   AF-A0A8H4NUH7-F1
#
_cell.length_a   1.000
_cell.length_b   1.000
_cell.length_c   1.000
_cell.angle_alpha   90.00
_cell.angle_beta   90.00
_cell.angle_gamma   90.00
#
_symmetry.space_group_name_H-M   'P 1'
#
loop_
_entity.id
_entity.type
_entity.pdbx_description
1 polymer ?
#
loop_
_entity_poly.entity_id
_entity_poly.type
_entity_poly.pdbx_seq_one_letter_code
_entity_poly.pdbx_strand_id
1 'polypeptide(L)'
;MARRTSQQLVSVITGWKRVAWLSLLQRPVYITSECPSESHEAISEVIIDEARAILQKHDIPIEKEDDIKVTMRQNAHYGCEIPTLLIVSPWSLEKQNAWEKAVEDMGRVISDRMNKDHIYVEITSPELVQPIYFTSSEDPALNKTWDSVREMVYERLQSFYATKDQTSYIDLGMYGVNPDPKANAMTIYISVSDGSDETLWLKVITDIKSKLESVGWGHVQVHMEHDAAWPWR
;
A
#
# COMPACT_ATOMS: atom_id res chain seq x y z
N MET A 1 9.69 -33.90 -28.21
CA MET A 1 8.83 -32.69 -28.28
C MET A 1 9.17 -31.80 -27.11
N ALA A 2 9.83 -30.67 -27.34
CA ALA A 2 10.09 -29.69 -26.29
C ALA A 2 8.81 -28.90 -26.01
N ARG A 3 8.30 -28.97 -24.78
CA ARG A 3 7.27 -28.02 -24.31
C ARG A 3 7.94 -26.65 -24.30
N ARG A 4 7.56 -25.78 -25.23
CA ARG A 4 7.75 -24.34 -25.06
C ARG A 4 6.90 -23.93 -23.87
N THR A 5 7.51 -23.81 -22.69
CA THR A 5 6.95 -23.02 -21.60
C THR A 5 6.83 -21.60 -22.14
N SER A 6 5.64 -21.21 -22.57
CA SER A 6 5.33 -19.79 -22.69
C SER A 6 5.50 -19.23 -21.30
N GLN A 7 6.60 -18.53 -21.03
CA GLN A 7 6.73 -17.74 -19.81
C GLN A 7 5.52 -16.80 -19.79
N GLN A 8 4.56 -17.09 -18.92
CA GLN A 8 3.41 -16.23 -18.72
C GLN A 8 3.98 -14.90 -18.22
N LEU A 9 3.72 -13.82 -18.95
CA LEU A 9 4.14 -12.49 -18.54
C LEU A 9 3.41 -12.14 -17.25
N VAL A 10 4.16 -12.07 -16.15
CA VAL A 10 3.66 -11.62 -14.85
C VAL A 10 3.76 -10.09 -14.86
N SER A 11 2.61 -9.43 -15.04
CA SER A 11 2.54 -7.97 -14.99
C SER A 11 2.34 -7.53 -13.55
N VAL A 12 3.37 -6.90 -12.98
CA VAL A 12 3.32 -6.33 -11.64
C VAL A 12 2.70 -4.94 -11.68
N ILE A 13 1.95 -4.57 -10.64
CA ILE A 13 1.31 -3.27 -10.52
C ILE A 13 1.81 -2.60 -9.23
N THR A 14 2.34 -1.40 -9.35
CA THR A 14 2.88 -0.62 -8.23
C THR A 14 1.92 0.51 -7.89
N GLY A 15 1.53 0.58 -6.62
CA GLY A 15 0.73 1.66 -6.04
C GLY A 15 1.54 2.49 -5.04
N TRP A 16 0.85 3.35 -4.30
CA TRP A 16 1.49 4.07 -3.22
C TRP A 16 1.67 3.13 -2.02
N LYS A 17 2.93 2.85 -1.69
CA LYS A 17 3.31 2.01 -0.54
C LYS A 17 2.91 0.53 -0.62
N ARG A 18 2.67 0.04 -1.84
CA ARG A 18 2.43 -1.38 -2.11
C ARG A 18 2.72 -1.78 -3.55
N VAL A 19 2.98 -3.06 -3.75
CA VAL A 19 3.18 -3.71 -5.06
C VAL A 19 2.35 -4.98 -5.09
N ALA A 20 1.67 -5.27 -6.19
CA ALA A 20 0.80 -6.43 -6.28
C ALA A 20 0.77 -7.13 -7.64
N TRP A 21 0.27 -8.36 -7.59
CA TRP A 21 -0.13 -9.20 -8.71
C TRP A 21 -1.33 -10.04 -8.25
N LEU A 22 -2.41 -10.26 -8.98
CA LEU A 22 -2.74 -9.85 -10.35
C LEU A 22 -3.29 -8.41 -10.45
N SER A 23 -3.78 -7.84 -9.35
CA SER A 23 -4.25 -6.45 -9.29
C SER A 23 -4.02 -5.82 -7.92
N LEU A 24 -3.98 -4.48 -7.90
CA LEU A 24 -4.10 -3.73 -6.65
C LEU A 24 -5.57 -3.70 -6.24
N LEU A 25 -5.91 -4.32 -5.11
CA LEU A 25 -7.26 -4.20 -4.57
C LEU A 25 -7.46 -2.77 -4.09
N GLN A 26 -8.47 -2.09 -4.65
CA GLN A 26 -8.83 -0.74 -4.23
C GLN A 26 -9.13 -0.70 -2.73
N ARG A 27 -8.67 0.36 -2.05
CA ARG A 27 -8.89 0.55 -0.61
C ARG A 27 -10.29 1.14 -0.36
N PRO A 28 -10.88 0.93 0.84
CA PRO A 28 -10.36 0.16 1.96
C PRO A 28 -10.40 -1.36 1.68
N VAL A 29 -9.33 -2.04 2.08
CA VAL A 29 -9.24 -3.50 2.02
C VAL A 29 -9.20 -4.04 3.44
N TYR A 30 -10.07 -5.00 3.73
CA TYR A 30 -10.13 -5.67 5.02
C TYR A 30 -9.49 -7.05 4.91
N ILE A 31 -8.86 -7.47 6.00
CA ILE A 31 -8.41 -8.84 6.21
C ILE A 31 -9.56 -9.56 6.92
N THR A 32 -10.14 -10.56 6.29
CA THR A 32 -11.23 -11.34 6.89
C THR A 32 -10.66 -12.54 7.66
N SER A 33 -11.39 -13.00 8.68
CA SER A 33 -10.99 -14.14 9.52
C SER A 33 -11.30 -15.50 8.88
N GLU A 34 -12.00 -15.52 7.75
CA GLU A 34 -12.30 -16.77 7.05
C GLU A 34 -11.00 -17.26 6.38
N CYS A 35 -10.58 -18.46 6.78
CA CYS A 35 -9.39 -19.11 6.23
C CYS A 35 -9.64 -19.42 4.75
N PRO A 36 -8.66 -19.26 3.86
CA PRO A 36 -8.83 -19.73 2.49
C PRO A 36 -9.13 -21.26 2.52
N SER A 37 -9.94 -21.77 1.58
CA SER A 37 -10.43 -23.17 1.61
C SER A 37 -9.35 -24.23 1.90
N GLU A 38 -9.71 -25.44 2.34
CA GLU A 38 -8.75 -26.53 2.66
C GLU A 38 -7.65 -26.75 1.59
N SER A 39 -7.99 -26.54 0.31
CA SER A 39 -7.05 -26.57 -0.81
C SER A 39 -5.95 -25.50 -0.75
N HIS A 40 -6.28 -24.30 -0.27
CA HIS A 40 -5.33 -23.21 -0.06
C HIS A 40 -4.50 -23.41 1.19
N GLU A 41 -5.06 -23.92 2.29
CA GLU A 41 -4.29 -24.25 3.50
C GLU A 41 -3.15 -25.23 3.18
N ALA A 42 -3.46 -26.28 2.41
CA ALA A 42 -2.48 -27.30 2.01
C ALA A 42 -1.32 -26.76 1.16
N ILE A 43 -1.50 -25.62 0.48
CA ILE A 43 -0.49 -25.00 -0.40
C ILE A 43 0.15 -23.77 0.28
N SER A 44 -0.47 -23.24 1.33
CA SER A 44 -0.05 -21.99 1.99
C SER A 44 1.35 -22.09 2.58
N GLU A 45 1.69 -23.20 3.27
CA GLU A 45 3.03 -23.38 3.84
C GLU A 45 4.11 -23.36 2.75
N VAL A 46 3.90 -24.08 1.65
CA VAL A 46 4.83 -24.13 0.51
C VAL A 46 5.00 -22.75 -0.12
N ILE A 47 3.91 -22.01 -0.32
CA ILE A 47 3.95 -20.65 -0.87
C ILE A 47 4.69 -19.70 0.08
N ILE A 48 4.43 -19.79 1.39
CA ILE A 48 5.08 -18.94 2.40
C ILE A 48 6.59 -19.22 2.43
N ASP A 49 7.02 -20.47 2.37
CA ASP A 49 8.44 -20.83 2.36
C ASP A 49 9.14 -20.32 1.09
N GLU A 50 8.51 -20.46 -0.08
CA GLU A 50 9.05 -19.91 -1.32
C GLU A 50 9.09 -18.38 -1.30
N ALA A 51 8.06 -17.73 -0.73
CA ALA A 51 8.04 -16.30 -0.55
C ALA A 51 9.18 -15.83 0.36
N ARG A 52 9.46 -16.53 1.46
CA ARG A 52 10.61 -16.24 2.34
C ARG A 52 11.93 -16.31 1.58
N ALA A 53 12.13 -17.35 0.76
CA ALA A 53 13.33 -17.48 -0.06
C ALA A 53 13.47 -16.35 -1.08
N ILE A 54 12.37 -15.92 -1.71
CA ILE A 54 12.36 -14.80 -2.67
C ILE A 54 12.63 -13.47 -1.96
N LEU A 55 12.02 -13.22 -0.81
CA LEU A 55 12.25 -12.01 -0.01
C LEU A 55 13.72 -11.89 0.41
N GLN A 56 14.32 -13.00 0.84
CA GLN A 56 15.75 -13.06 1.17
C GLN A 56 16.63 -12.77 -0.05
N LYS A 57 16.30 -13.35 -1.22
CA LYS A 57 17.02 -13.13 -2.48
C LYS A 57 17.03 -11.65 -2.89
N HIS A 58 15.95 -10.93 -2.63
CA HIS A 58 15.80 -9.50 -3.00
C HIS A 58 16.10 -8.52 -1.86
N ASP A 59 16.64 -9.01 -0.73
CA ASP A 59 16.94 -8.18 0.46
C ASP A 59 15.73 -7.40 0.98
N ILE A 60 14.55 -8.01 1.00
CA ILE A 60 13.33 -7.37 1.51
C ILE A 60 13.18 -7.71 3.00
N PRO A 61 13.19 -6.72 3.89
CA PRO A 61 13.13 -6.96 5.33
C PRO A 61 11.75 -7.41 5.76
N ILE A 62 11.71 -8.31 6.74
CA ILE A 62 10.52 -8.80 7.41
C ILE A 62 10.78 -8.69 8.90
N GLU A 63 9.89 -8.03 9.64
CA GLU A 63 10.12 -7.72 11.05
C GLU A 63 9.58 -8.83 11.97
N LYS A 64 8.49 -9.48 11.55
CA LYS A 64 7.79 -10.50 12.31
C LYS A 64 7.43 -11.70 11.45
N GLU A 65 7.25 -12.87 12.05
CA GLU A 65 6.87 -14.07 11.31
C GLU A 65 5.48 -13.97 10.68
N ASP A 66 4.55 -13.21 11.30
CA ASP A 66 3.18 -12.99 10.85
C ASP A 66 3.04 -11.92 9.77
N ASP A 67 4.14 -11.26 9.40
CA ASP A 67 4.20 -10.33 8.28
C ASP A 67 4.06 -11.05 6.92
N ILE A 68 4.23 -12.38 6.86
CA ILE A 68 3.99 -13.17 5.65
C ILE A 68 2.88 -14.17 5.94
N LYS A 69 1.76 -14.05 5.24
CA LYS A 69 0.65 -15.00 5.39
C LYS A 69 -0.23 -15.05 4.15
N VAL A 70 -0.83 -16.22 3.92
CA VAL A 70 -1.96 -16.33 3.00
C VAL A 70 -3.22 -15.96 3.76
N THR A 71 -3.99 -15.02 3.24
CA THR A 71 -5.20 -14.50 3.90
C THR A 71 -6.27 -14.14 2.88
N MET A 72 -7.51 -14.04 3.31
CA MET A 72 -8.61 -13.56 2.49
C MET A 72 -8.70 -12.04 2.58
N ARG A 73 -8.56 -11.37 1.43
CA ARG A 73 -8.71 -9.91 1.35
C ARG A 73 -10.03 -9.55 0.73
N GLN A 74 -10.76 -8.66 1.39
CA GLN A 74 -12.06 -8.20 0.92
C GLN A 74 -12.00 -6.69 0.63
N ASN A 75 -12.46 -6.30 -0.55
CA ASN A 75 -12.73 -4.89 -0.85
C ASN A 75 -14.17 -4.55 -0.42
N ALA A 76 -14.32 -3.44 0.31
CA ALA A 76 -15.61 -2.94 0.81
C ALA A 76 -16.71 -2.80 -0.27
N HIS A 77 -16.33 -2.49 -1.50
CA HIS A 77 -17.24 -2.24 -2.62
C HIS A 77 -17.74 -3.49 -3.34
N TYR A 78 -16.94 -4.56 -3.36
CA TYR A 78 -17.22 -5.73 -4.23
C TYR A 78 -17.63 -6.98 -3.46
N GLY A 79 -17.49 -7.00 -2.14
CA GLY A 79 -17.98 -8.10 -1.27
C GLY A 79 -17.28 -9.44 -1.43
N CYS A 80 -16.48 -9.66 -2.49
CA CYS A 80 -15.74 -10.90 -2.72
C CYS A 80 -14.43 -10.94 -1.92
N GLU A 81 -14.19 -12.09 -1.30
CA GLU A 81 -12.92 -12.40 -0.67
C GLU A 81 -11.94 -12.97 -1.69
N ILE A 82 -10.73 -12.43 -1.72
CA ILE A 82 -9.67 -12.81 -2.65
C ILE A 82 -8.51 -13.40 -1.85
N PRO A 83 -8.17 -14.69 -2.06
CA PRO A 83 -7.03 -15.29 -1.40
C PRO A 83 -5.75 -14.56 -1.86
N THR A 84 -4.98 -14.08 -0.89
CA THR A 84 -3.81 -13.22 -1.12
C THR A 84 -2.67 -13.65 -0.21
N LEU A 85 -1.51 -13.92 -0.78
CA LEU A 85 -0.23 -13.88 -0.09
C LEU A 85 0.09 -12.43 0.24
N LEU A 86 -0.21 -12.05 1.48
CA LEU A 86 0.06 -10.74 2.03
C LEU A 86 1.43 -10.74 2.69
N ILE A 87 2.27 -9.78 2.28
CA ILE A 87 3.59 -9.54 2.85
C ILE A 87 3.64 -8.10 3.35
N VAL A 88 3.87 -7.93 4.65
CA VAL A 88 3.98 -6.62 5.29
C VAL A 88 5.47 -6.31 5.48
N SER A 89 5.93 -5.19 4.92
CA SER A 89 7.36 -4.82 4.98
C SER A 89 7.52 -3.30 5.04
N PRO A 90 8.46 -2.76 5.85
CA PRO A 90 8.76 -1.33 5.86
C PRO A 90 9.07 -0.79 4.46
N TRP A 91 8.33 0.26 4.05
CA TRP A 91 8.42 0.79 2.71
C TRP A 91 9.61 1.76 2.56
N SER A 92 10.57 1.43 1.69
CA SER A 92 11.58 2.32 1.11
C SER A 92 11.48 2.45 -0.42
N LEU A 93 11.40 3.69 -0.92
CA LEU A 93 11.44 3.97 -2.37
C LEU A 93 12.71 3.45 -3.04
N GLU A 94 13.83 3.35 -2.31
CA GLU A 94 15.09 2.81 -2.82
C GLU A 94 14.99 1.32 -3.16
N LYS A 95 14.07 0.61 -2.50
CA LYS A 95 13.81 -0.83 -2.70
C LYS A 95 12.65 -1.12 -3.65
N GLN A 96 12.09 -0.12 -4.33
CA GLN A 96 10.93 -0.30 -5.22
C GLN A 96 11.16 -1.40 -6.27
N ASN A 97 12.28 -1.37 -6.99
CA ASN A 97 12.63 -2.39 -7.99
C ASN A 97 12.81 -3.79 -7.37
N ALA A 98 13.27 -3.87 -6.12
CA ALA A 98 13.40 -5.15 -5.42
C ALA A 98 12.03 -5.75 -5.10
N TRP A 99 11.07 -4.93 -4.65
CA TRP A 99 9.71 -5.39 -4.42
C TRP A 99 9.00 -5.80 -5.70
N GLU A 100 9.13 -5.02 -6.78
CA GLU A 100 8.55 -5.35 -8.09
C GLU A 100 9.04 -6.72 -8.57
N LYS A 101 10.36 -6.96 -8.50
CA LYS A 101 10.93 -8.27 -8.86
C LYS A 101 10.53 -9.40 -7.93
N ALA A 102 10.38 -9.14 -6.63
CA ALA A 102 9.94 -10.15 -5.69
C ALA A 102 8.48 -10.56 -5.95
N VAL A 103 7.59 -9.60 -6.18
CA VAL A 103 6.20 -9.87 -6.57
C VAL A 103 6.15 -10.60 -7.91
N GLU A 104 7.01 -10.24 -8.88
CA GLU A 104 7.10 -10.95 -10.15
C GLU A 104 7.51 -12.42 -9.97
N ASP A 105 8.57 -12.68 -9.21
CA ASP A 105 9.07 -14.03 -8.92
C ASP A 105 8.00 -14.87 -8.19
N MET A 106 7.31 -14.28 -7.21
CA MET A 106 6.22 -14.95 -6.48
C MET A 106 5.02 -15.24 -7.39
N GLY A 107 4.64 -14.29 -8.24
CA GLY A 107 3.56 -14.46 -9.21
C GLY A 107 3.85 -15.61 -10.18
N ARG A 108 5.10 -15.76 -10.63
CA ARG A 108 5.52 -16.89 -11.47
C ARG A 108 5.36 -18.23 -10.74
N VAL A 109 5.90 -18.31 -9.52
CA VAL A 109 5.79 -19.49 -8.64
C VAL A 109 4.33 -19.91 -8.45
N ILE A 110 3.46 -18.96 -8.11
CA ILE A 110 2.04 -19.23 -7.88
C ILE A 110 1.35 -19.65 -9.17
N SER A 111 1.63 -18.98 -10.29
CA SER A 111 1.05 -19.31 -11.60
C SER A 111 1.44 -20.70 -12.11
N ASP A 112 2.67 -21.14 -11.86
CA ASP A 112 3.15 -22.47 -12.26
C ASP A 112 2.49 -23.59 -11.43
N ARG A 113 2.09 -23.28 -10.20
CA ARG A 113 1.48 -24.23 -9.25
C ARG A 113 -0.04 -24.31 -9.38
N MET A 114 -0.70 -23.24 -9.83
CA MET A 114 -2.15 -23.14 -9.80
C MET A 114 -2.76 -22.87 -11.18
N ASN A 115 -3.59 -23.80 -11.65
CA ASN A 115 -4.19 -23.77 -12.98
C ASN A 115 -5.52 -22.99 -13.07
N LYS A 116 -6.21 -22.72 -11.95
CA LYS A 116 -7.57 -22.12 -11.93
C LYS A 116 -7.87 -21.25 -10.72
N ASP A 117 -7.32 -21.57 -9.55
CA ASP A 117 -7.47 -20.76 -8.34
C ASP A 117 -6.30 -19.78 -8.27
N HIS A 118 -6.59 -18.48 -8.22
CA HIS A 118 -5.56 -17.44 -8.22
C HIS A 118 -5.36 -16.91 -6.80
N ILE A 119 -4.21 -17.20 -6.19
CA ILE A 119 -3.73 -16.48 -5.00
C ILE A 119 -3.05 -15.21 -5.50
N TYR A 120 -3.50 -14.07 -5.02
CA TYR A 120 -2.87 -12.78 -5.28
C TYR A 120 -1.60 -12.66 -4.44
N VAL A 121 -0.69 -11.79 -4.84
CA VAL A 121 0.50 -11.41 -4.09
C VAL A 121 0.40 -9.91 -3.85
N GLU A 122 0.62 -9.48 -2.61
CA GLU A 122 0.77 -8.08 -2.28
C GLU A 122 1.90 -7.92 -1.28
N ILE A 123 2.90 -7.10 -1.62
CA ILE A 123 3.85 -6.54 -0.67
C ILE A 123 3.35 -5.13 -0.32
N THR A 124 3.09 -4.85 0.94
CA THR A 124 2.52 -3.58 1.40
C THR A 124 3.21 -3.05 2.65
N SER A 125 3.19 -1.74 2.82
CA SER A 125 3.67 -1.10 4.04
C SER A 125 2.76 -1.37 5.24
N PRO A 126 3.30 -1.37 6.48
CA PRO A 126 2.53 -1.58 7.72
C PRO A 126 1.34 -0.65 7.87
N GLU A 127 1.52 0.63 7.55
CA GLU A 127 0.49 1.68 7.67
C GLU A 127 -0.74 1.47 6.78
N LEU A 128 -0.68 0.61 5.77
CA LEU A 128 -1.85 0.32 4.94
C LEU A 128 -2.74 -0.80 5.50
N VAL A 129 -2.25 -1.59 6.45
CA VAL A 129 -2.91 -2.81 6.97
C VAL A 129 -3.03 -2.86 8.49
N GLN A 130 -2.28 -2.05 9.22
CA GLN A 130 -2.31 -1.97 10.68
C GLN A 130 -3.21 -0.80 11.15
N PRO A 131 -3.67 -0.83 12.42
CA PRO A 131 -4.36 0.31 13.01
C PRO A 131 -3.52 1.58 12.92
N ILE A 132 -4.13 2.65 12.42
CA ILE A 132 -3.55 3.98 12.36
C ILE A 132 -4.00 4.80 13.55
N TYR A 133 -3.04 5.45 14.19
CA TYR A 133 -3.26 6.38 15.29
C TYR A 133 -3.02 7.80 14.79
N PHE A 134 -3.99 8.67 15.07
CA PHE A 134 -3.99 10.04 14.61
C PHE A 134 -4.28 11.00 15.77
N THR A 135 -3.51 12.09 15.85
CA THR A 135 -3.80 13.23 16.73
C THR A 135 -3.37 14.55 16.09
N SER A 136 -3.95 15.65 16.55
CA SER A 136 -3.61 16.99 16.07
C SER A 136 -2.14 17.35 16.31
N SER A 137 -1.59 18.19 15.44
CA SER A 137 -0.32 18.88 15.67
C SER A 137 -0.40 19.84 16.87
N GLU A 138 0.50 19.68 17.84
CA GLU A 138 0.71 20.64 18.93
C GLU A 138 1.79 21.68 18.59
N ASP A 139 2.37 21.65 17.38
CA ASP A 139 3.43 22.59 16.96
C ASP A 139 2.83 23.95 16.54
N PRO A 140 3.08 25.04 17.32
CA PRO A 140 2.50 26.36 17.02
C PRO A 140 3.04 26.99 15.73
N ALA A 141 4.28 26.67 15.34
CA ALA A 141 4.91 27.23 14.14
C ALA A 141 4.29 26.63 12.87
N LEU A 142 4.07 25.31 12.88
CA LEU A 142 3.37 24.63 11.79
C LEU A 142 1.91 25.07 11.72
N ASN A 143 1.21 25.11 12.85
CA ASN A 143 -0.20 25.52 12.89
C ASN A 143 -0.42 26.95 12.37
N LYS A 144 0.53 27.87 12.59
CA LYS A 144 0.46 29.24 12.07
C LYS A 144 0.56 29.32 10.54
N THR A 145 1.26 28.39 9.90
CA THR A 145 1.49 28.41 8.44
C THR A 145 0.69 27.34 7.70
N TRP A 146 -0.05 26.51 8.43
CA TRP A 146 -0.78 25.36 7.90
C TRP A 146 -1.76 25.72 6.79
N ASP A 147 -2.60 26.76 6.96
CA ASP A 147 -3.61 27.09 5.95
C ASP A 147 -3.00 27.40 4.57
N SER A 148 -1.88 28.12 4.54
CA SER A 148 -1.15 28.41 3.30
C SER A 148 -0.51 27.15 2.69
N VAL A 149 0.00 26.26 3.54
CA VAL A 149 0.56 24.97 3.09
C VAL A 149 -0.53 24.04 2.57
N ARG A 150 -1.69 24.00 3.23
CA ARG A 150 -2.85 23.23 2.81
C ARG A 150 -3.35 23.67 1.44
N GLU A 151 -3.47 24.99 1.22
CA GLU A 151 -3.86 25.55 -0.08
C GLU A 151 -2.86 25.16 -1.17
N MET A 152 -1.57 25.30 -0.92
CA MET A 152 -0.52 24.88 -1.83
C MET A 152 -0.59 23.37 -2.15
N VAL A 153 -0.74 22.52 -1.15
CA VAL A 153 -0.90 21.06 -1.34
C VAL A 153 -2.12 20.77 -2.21
N TYR A 154 -3.23 21.45 -1.94
CA TYR A 154 -4.45 21.32 -2.75
C TYR A 154 -4.21 21.72 -4.21
N GLU A 155 -3.56 22.86 -4.47
CA GLU A 155 -3.19 23.29 -5.83
C GLU A 155 -2.32 22.25 -6.55
N ARG A 156 -1.35 21.65 -5.84
CA ARG A 156 -0.55 20.56 -6.41
C ARG A 156 -1.41 19.36 -6.77
N LEU A 157 -2.30 18.92 -5.88
CA LEU A 157 -3.24 17.83 -6.16
C LEU A 157 -4.12 18.12 -7.39
N GLN A 158 -4.58 19.36 -7.57
CA GLN A 158 -5.40 19.75 -8.73
C GLN A 158 -4.61 19.77 -10.05
N SER A 159 -3.28 19.82 -10.00
CA SER A 159 -2.42 19.86 -11.19
C SER A 159 -2.20 18.49 -11.85
N PHE A 160 -2.53 17.39 -11.17
CA PHE A 160 -2.36 16.03 -11.69
C PHE A 160 -3.70 15.38 -12.01
N TYR A 161 -3.79 14.75 -13.18
CA TYR A 161 -4.99 14.02 -13.60
C TYR A 161 -5.45 12.98 -12.57
N ALA A 162 -4.50 12.29 -11.93
CA ALA A 162 -4.81 11.26 -10.93
C ALA A 162 -5.61 11.77 -9.73
N THR A 163 -5.44 13.04 -9.35
CA THR A 163 -5.98 13.61 -8.10
C THR A 163 -6.90 14.81 -8.32
N LYS A 164 -6.96 15.33 -9.55
CA LYS A 164 -7.78 16.48 -9.91
C LYS A 164 -9.26 16.19 -9.67
N ASP A 165 -9.91 17.09 -8.95
CA ASP A 165 -11.32 16.96 -8.53
C ASP A 165 -11.61 15.67 -7.70
N GLN A 166 -10.58 14.96 -7.23
CA GLN A 166 -10.72 13.75 -6.40
C GLN A 166 -10.45 14.01 -4.91
N THR A 167 -9.86 15.13 -4.53
CA THR A 167 -9.50 15.39 -3.12
C THR A 167 -10.74 15.58 -2.24
N SER A 168 -10.90 14.73 -1.23
CA SER A 168 -11.99 14.81 -0.26
C SER A 168 -11.54 15.50 1.04
N TYR A 169 -10.30 15.27 1.50
CA TYR A 169 -9.82 15.80 2.78
C TYR A 169 -8.30 16.05 2.76
N ILE A 170 -7.85 17.08 3.47
CA ILE A 170 -6.42 17.38 3.72
C ILE A 170 -6.29 17.87 5.16
N ASP A 171 -5.42 17.26 5.94
CA ASP A 171 -5.19 17.58 7.35
C ASP A 171 -3.73 17.40 7.79
N LEU A 172 -3.37 18.00 8.91
CA LEU A 172 -2.04 17.93 9.51
C LEU A 172 -2.13 17.34 10.92
N GLY A 173 -1.39 16.27 11.15
CA GLY A 173 -1.32 15.67 12.47
C GLY A 173 -0.21 14.65 12.61
N MET A 174 -0.08 14.11 13.82
CA MET A 174 0.80 12.99 14.08
C MET A 174 0.08 11.73 13.61
N TYR A 175 0.65 11.05 12.60
CA TYR A 175 0.01 9.94 11.90
C TYR A 175 0.97 8.75 11.82
N GLY A 176 0.51 7.56 12.23
CA GLY A 176 1.30 6.34 12.06
C GLY A 176 0.74 5.16 12.83
N VAL A 177 1.54 4.10 12.91
CA VAL A 177 1.17 2.82 13.53
C VAL A 177 1.52 2.74 15.03
N ASN A 178 2.16 3.76 15.60
CA ASN A 178 2.48 3.78 17.03
C ASN A 178 1.21 4.03 17.87
N PRO A 179 0.88 3.15 18.83
CA PRO A 179 -0.27 3.32 19.72
C PRO A 179 -0.23 4.58 20.59
N ASP A 180 0.96 5.15 20.83
CA ASP A 180 1.08 6.51 21.33
C ASP A 180 1.06 7.49 20.14
N PRO A 181 -0.06 8.21 19.90
CA PRO A 181 -0.20 9.06 18.73
C PRO A 181 0.85 10.17 18.67
N LYS A 182 1.35 10.63 19.83
CA LYS A 182 2.35 11.71 19.91
C LYS A 182 3.75 11.27 19.49
N ALA A 183 4.01 9.96 19.48
CA ALA A 183 5.28 9.39 19.04
C ALA A 183 5.31 9.11 17.52
N ASN A 184 4.19 9.30 16.81
CA ASN A 184 4.14 9.16 15.36
C ASN A 184 4.77 10.37 14.64
N ALA A 185 5.01 10.26 13.34
CA ALA A 185 5.57 11.35 12.56
C ALA A 185 4.51 12.42 12.24
N MET A 186 4.92 13.69 12.26
CA MET A 186 4.13 14.79 11.72
C MET A 186 3.87 14.54 10.23
N THR A 187 2.61 14.52 9.82
CA THR A 187 2.18 14.06 8.50
C THR A 187 1.04 14.92 7.97
N ILE A 188 1.15 15.31 6.70
CA ILE A 188 0.03 15.80 5.90
C ILE A 188 -0.73 14.59 5.39
N TYR A 189 -1.92 14.38 5.93
CA TYR A 189 -2.85 13.34 5.53
C TYR A 189 -3.74 13.86 4.40
N ILE A 190 -3.86 13.10 3.31
CA ILE A 190 -4.68 13.43 2.14
C ILE A 190 -5.60 12.25 1.86
N SER A 191 -6.91 12.51 1.83
CA SER A 191 -7.91 11.56 1.37
C SER A 191 -8.40 11.97 -0.02
N VAL A 192 -8.58 10.98 -0.90
CA VAL A 192 -9.06 11.14 -2.26
C VAL A 192 -10.17 10.15 -2.57
N SER A 193 -11.11 10.48 -3.44
CA SER A 193 -12.16 9.56 -3.87
C SER A 193 -11.61 8.35 -4.63
N ASP A 194 -12.45 7.32 -4.71
CA ASP A 194 -12.24 6.07 -5.42
C ASP A 194 -11.86 6.20 -6.91
N GLY A 195 -12.17 7.32 -7.55
CA GLY A 195 -11.77 7.61 -8.93
C GLY A 195 -10.29 7.99 -9.09
N SER A 196 -9.56 8.17 -8.00
CA SER A 196 -8.16 8.56 -7.99
C SER A 196 -7.23 7.37 -8.30
N ASP A 197 -6.40 7.51 -9.33
CA ASP A 197 -5.48 6.45 -9.78
C ASP A 197 -4.23 6.37 -8.90
N GLU A 198 -4.22 5.39 -7.99
CA GLU A 198 -3.14 5.14 -7.05
C GLU A 198 -1.78 4.87 -7.72
N THR A 199 -1.77 4.30 -8.92
CA THR A 199 -0.52 3.98 -9.63
C THR A 199 0.27 5.22 -10.02
N LEU A 200 -0.38 6.38 -10.01
CA LEU A 200 0.21 7.68 -10.34
C LEU A 200 0.53 8.53 -9.11
N TRP A 201 0.11 8.12 -7.90
CA TRP A 201 0.27 8.93 -6.68
C TRP A 201 1.72 9.18 -6.31
N LEU A 202 2.64 8.25 -6.59
CA LEU A 202 4.06 8.46 -6.31
C LEU A 202 4.56 9.77 -6.94
N LYS A 203 4.17 10.05 -8.19
CA LYS A 203 4.54 11.28 -8.88
C LYS A 203 3.95 12.52 -8.21
N VAL A 204 2.70 12.45 -7.76
CA VAL A 204 1.99 13.53 -7.06
C VAL A 204 2.67 13.82 -5.72
N ILE A 205 3.00 12.79 -4.95
CA ILE A 205 3.62 12.91 -3.64
C ILE A 205 5.04 13.44 -3.75
N THR A 206 5.83 12.97 -4.72
CA THR A 206 7.18 13.51 -4.96
C THR A 206 7.14 15.00 -5.24
N ASP A 207 6.18 15.45 -6.05
CA ASP A 207 6.00 16.86 -6.38
C ASP A 207 5.56 17.69 -5.16
N ILE A 208 4.61 17.20 -4.37
CA ILE A 208 4.20 17.83 -3.10
C ILE A 208 5.40 17.93 -2.14
N LYS A 209 6.14 16.84 -1.94
CA LYS A 209 7.32 16.81 -1.04
C LYS A 209 8.39 17.81 -1.48
N SER A 210 8.69 17.89 -2.77
CA SER A 210 9.62 18.89 -3.31
C SER A 210 9.15 20.32 -3.02
N LYS A 211 7.84 20.57 -3.14
CA LYS A 211 7.29 21.89 -2.85
C LYS A 211 7.33 22.22 -1.34
N LEU A 212 7.01 21.26 -0.47
CA LEU A 212 7.12 21.40 0.98
C LEU A 212 8.55 21.72 1.42
N GLU A 213 9.54 21.04 0.83
CA GLU A 213 10.95 21.33 1.08
C GLU A 213 11.29 22.79 0.77
N SER A 214 10.80 23.33 -0.35
CA SER A 214 11.05 24.72 -0.77
C SER A 214 10.49 25.79 0.19
N VAL A 215 9.56 25.43 1.09
CA VAL A 215 8.93 26.33 2.06
C VAL A 215 9.28 25.99 3.51
N GLY A 216 10.27 25.12 3.74
CA GLY A 216 10.72 24.75 5.08
C GLY A 216 9.92 23.63 5.77
N TRP A 217 9.05 22.94 5.04
CA TRP A 217 8.22 21.83 5.53
C TRP A 217 8.78 20.44 5.19
N GLY A 218 10.03 20.35 4.74
CA GLY A 218 10.65 19.09 4.28
C GLY A 218 10.75 17.97 5.33
N HIS A 219 10.57 18.29 6.61
CA HIS A 219 10.54 17.31 7.70
C HIS A 219 9.16 16.66 7.90
N VAL A 220 8.10 17.22 7.32
CA VAL A 220 6.73 16.72 7.42
C VAL A 220 6.50 15.62 6.39
N GLN A 221 5.94 14.49 6.82
CA GLN A 221 5.60 13.39 5.93
C GLN A 221 4.34 13.70 5.12
N VAL A 222 4.14 12.96 4.03
CA VAL A 222 2.93 13.04 3.21
C VAL A 222 2.36 11.64 3.05
N HIS A 223 1.09 11.49 3.37
CA HIS A 223 0.34 10.26 3.19
C HIS A 223 -0.89 10.52 2.33
N MET A 224 -1.19 9.57 1.43
CA MET A 224 -2.37 9.59 0.58
C MET A 224 -3.09 8.24 0.69
N GLU A 225 -4.41 8.28 0.77
CA GLU A 225 -5.25 7.10 0.67
C GLU A 225 -6.61 7.40 0.06
N HIS A 226 -7.27 6.35 -0.43
CA HIS A 226 -8.66 6.45 -0.85
C HIS A 226 -9.53 6.68 0.38
N ASP A 227 -10.53 7.54 0.22
CA ASP A 227 -11.57 7.75 1.20
C ASP A 227 -12.27 6.41 1.41
N ALA A 228 -12.14 5.87 2.62
CA ALA A 228 -13.05 4.83 3.05
C ALA A 228 -14.39 5.52 3.21
N ALA A 229 -15.22 5.52 2.15
CA ALA A 229 -16.59 5.99 2.23
C ALA A 229 -17.19 5.43 3.52
N TRP A 230 -17.30 6.28 4.54
CA TRP A 230 -17.55 5.87 5.91
C TRP A 230 -18.83 5.02 5.91
N PRO A 231 -18.78 3.69 6.10
CA PRO A 231 -19.99 2.97 6.35
C PRO A 231 -20.26 3.20 7.83
N TRP A 232 -21.35 3.89 8.14
CA TRP A 232 -21.96 3.92 9.46
C TRP A 232 -21.73 2.59 10.21
N ARG A 233 -21.05 2.66 11.36
CA ARG A 233 -21.19 1.65 12.41
C ARG A 233 -22.32 2.07 13.33
#